data_AF-A0A316UYS1-F1
#
_entry.id   AF-A0A316UYS1-F1
#
_cell.length_a   1.000
_cell.length_b   1.000
_cell.length_c   1.000
_cell.angle_alpha   90.00
_cell.angle_beta   90.00
_cell.angle_gamma   90.00
#
_symmetry.space_group_name_H-M   'P 1'
#
loop_
_entity.id
_entity.type
_entity.pdbx_description
1 polymer ?
#
loop_
_entity_poly.entity_id
_entity_poly.type
_entity_poly.pdbx_seq_one_letter_code
_entity_poly.pdbx_strand_id
1 'polypeptide(L)'
;MQSEAYPAGSPLQAPLVVPDEPCPDGYLENHWKGDLERGWRTFEDLMSGQEDRWQDLGERAGVRRSVFNNGQALHPHELECTRGVSFFDNVQALDVFSCIYNPGFRLIWDHRIKEASILQRFSQAEFLFYMVIRGIGPIYWPRDYIGIEGVRFYKPNGQVVTDHIPSECNCIDVIWTSVDNPPSGPQEGKVRGRLNIAAYRIQNCGNGCDVTFMISLTLSAPIPAYIRRMLVAECPLSLARLRDSIPTFGVCPYVVDEQSCLVIQRHFWDAESRKSHMRAFSIKPGTIVIMLDTKRMYPSGIMMPTIEGPGSHSVSVQEAITGDRLFVHVDQTGIRQNWTLSFEPRDKDPEPDASGNWW
;
A
#
# COMPACT_ATOMS: atom_id res chain seq x y z
N MET A 1 0.20 27.51 28.65
CA MET A 1 -0.41 27.76 27.33
C MET A 1 -1.21 26.53 26.97
N GLN A 2 -2.51 26.56 27.27
CA GLN A 2 -3.45 25.49 26.95
C GLN A 2 -3.64 25.50 25.43
N SER A 3 -3.25 24.43 24.74
CA SER A 3 -3.76 24.19 23.39
C SER A 3 -5.25 23.95 23.55
N GLU A 4 -6.09 24.65 22.78
CA GLU A 4 -7.53 24.41 22.75
C GLU A 4 -7.79 22.92 22.50
N ALA A 5 -8.10 22.20 23.58
CA ALA A 5 -8.87 20.99 23.49
C ALA A 5 -10.20 21.39 22.84
N TYR A 6 -10.61 20.59 21.85
CA TYR A 6 -11.83 20.72 21.05
C TYR A 6 -12.94 21.53 21.74
N PRO A 7 -13.58 22.50 21.05
CA PRO A 7 -14.73 23.20 21.62
C PRO A 7 -15.77 22.15 22.04
N ALA A 8 -16.10 22.15 23.33
CA ALA A 8 -17.13 21.30 23.88
C ALA A 8 -18.44 21.56 23.13
N GLY A 9 -18.93 20.56 22.38
CA GLY A 9 -20.22 20.65 21.68
C GLY A 9 -20.24 20.26 20.21
N SER A 10 -19.12 19.91 19.56
CA SER A 10 -19.24 19.17 18.29
C SER A 10 -19.84 17.78 18.57
N PRO A 11 -20.90 17.35 17.86
CA PRO A 11 -21.43 16.01 18.05
C PRO A 11 -20.27 15.03 17.87
N LEU A 12 -20.08 14.14 18.84
CA LEU A 12 -19.11 13.04 18.76
C LEU A 12 -19.33 12.36 17.41
N GLN A 13 -18.46 12.65 16.44
CA GLN A 13 -18.54 12.02 15.13
C GLN A 13 -18.36 10.53 15.36
N ALA A 14 -19.20 9.72 14.72
CA ALA A 14 -19.23 8.28 14.94
C ALA A 14 -17.80 7.69 14.84
N PRO A 15 -17.45 6.72 15.70
CA PRO A 15 -16.15 6.07 15.64
C PRO A 15 -15.94 5.50 14.23
N LEU A 16 -14.70 5.53 13.75
CA LEU A 16 -14.37 4.88 12.47
C LEU A 16 -14.72 3.40 12.55
N VAL A 17 -15.53 2.93 11.61
CA VAL A 17 -15.81 1.51 11.41
C VAL A 17 -15.04 1.04 10.19
N VAL A 18 -14.10 0.11 10.39
CA VAL A 18 -13.43 -0.59 9.30
C VAL A 18 -14.31 -1.77 8.89
N PRO A 19 -14.82 -1.83 7.65
CA PRO A 19 -15.70 -2.91 7.24
C PRO A 19 -14.91 -4.18 6.94
N ASP A 20 -15.50 -5.33 7.24
CA ASP A 20 -14.98 -6.64 6.82
C ASP A 20 -15.12 -6.86 5.29
N GLU A 21 -16.10 -6.18 4.69
CA GLU A 21 -16.42 -6.20 3.26
C GLU A 21 -16.52 -4.75 2.75
N PRO A 22 -15.42 -4.16 2.23
CA PRO A 22 -15.41 -2.77 1.76
C PRO A 22 -16.17 -2.56 0.45
N CYS A 23 -16.66 -3.62 -0.20
CA CYS A 23 -17.37 -3.59 -1.47
C CYS A 23 -18.32 -4.81 -1.62
N PRO A 24 -19.31 -4.99 -0.72
CA PRO A 24 -20.01 -6.27 -0.52
C PRO A 24 -20.74 -6.79 -1.77
N ASP A 25 -21.34 -5.89 -2.55
CA ASP A 25 -22.10 -6.23 -3.76
C ASP A 25 -21.33 -6.04 -5.07
N GLY A 26 -20.03 -5.74 -4.97
CA GLY A 26 -19.18 -5.37 -6.07
C GLY A 26 -18.42 -4.06 -5.82
N TYR A 27 -17.48 -3.75 -6.71
CA TYR A 27 -16.75 -2.48 -6.63
C TYR A 27 -17.71 -1.30 -6.64
N LEU A 28 -17.49 -0.37 -5.72
CA LEU A 28 -18.33 0.80 -5.51
C LEU A 28 -18.02 1.88 -6.55
N GLU A 29 -18.96 2.80 -6.76
CA GLU A 29 -18.66 4.02 -7.49
C GLU A 29 -17.68 4.90 -6.68
N ASN A 30 -16.62 5.38 -7.33
CA ASN A 30 -15.70 6.31 -6.69
C ASN A 30 -16.28 7.74 -6.66
N HIS A 31 -16.76 8.15 -5.49
CA HIS A 31 -17.23 9.53 -5.23
C HIS A 31 -16.09 10.53 -4.99
N TRP A 32 -14.84 10.07 -4.89
CA TRP A 32 -13.62 10.85 -4.63
C TRP A 32 -12.72 11.02 -5.86
N LYS A 33 -13.24 10.78 -7.07
CA LYS A 33 -12.48 10.93 -8.33
C LYS A 33 -11.78 12.27 -8.45
N GLY A 34 -12.46 13.36 -8.07
CA GLY A 34 -11.87 14.70 -8.11
C GLY A 34 -10.67 14.89 -7.17
N ASP A 35 -10.62 14.16 -6.05
CA ASP A 35 -9.49 14.18 -5.11
C ASP A 35 -8.33 13.38 -5.69
N LEU A 36 -8.63 12.21 -6.26
CA LEU A 36 -7.64 11.37 -6.92
C LEU A 36 -7.00 12.08 -8.13
N GLU A 37 -7.80 12.77 -8.94
CA GLU A 37 -7.32 13.57 -10.08
C GLU A 37 -6.44 14.76 -9.63
N ARG A 38 -6.70 15.36 -8.47
CA ARG A 38 -5.78 16.36 -7.89
C ARG A 38 -4.46 15.73 -7.48
N GLY A 39 -4.51 14.54 -6.88
CA GLY A 39 -3.31 13.77 -6.55
C GLY A 39 -2.47 13.45 -7.78
N TRP A 40 -3.10 12.98 -8.86
CA TRP A 40 -2.42 12.68 -10.12
C TRP A 40 -1.76 13.90 -10.75
N ARG A 41 -2.47 15.04 -10.82
CA ARG A 41 -1.87 16.29 -11.32
C ARG A 41 -0.67 16.72 -10.50
N THR A 42 -0.79 16.67 -9.16
CA THR A 42 0.32 17.00 -8.26
C THR A 42 1.53 16.08 -8.51
N PHE A 43 1.29 14.79 -8.68
CA PHE A 43 2.35 13.83 -8.98
C PHE A 43 3.02 14.08 -10.34
N GLU A 44 2.23 14.32 -11.38
CA GLU A 44 2.72 14.66 -12.73
C GLU A 44 3.53 15.97 -12.74
N ASP A 45 3.07 16.99 -12.01
CA ASP A 45 3.80 18.26 -11.84
C ASP A 45 5.15 18.05 -11.15
N LEU A 46 5.22 17.21 -10.12
CA LEU A 46 6.47 16.89 -9.42
C LEU A 46 7.42 16.05 -10.30
N MET A 47 6.90 15.20 -11.18
CA MET A 47 7.68 14.35 -12.08
C MET A 47 8.16 15.08 -13.35
N SER A 48 7.46 16.10 -13.82
CA SER A 48 7.64 16.71 -15.15
C SER A 48 8.85 17.66 -15.30
N GLY A 49 9.86 17.55 -14.44
CA GLY A 49 11.18 18.14 -14.72
C GLY A 49 11.47 19.49 -14.09
N GLN A 50 10.96 19.75 -12.89
CA GLN A 50 11.41 20.86 -12.04
C GLN A 50 12.67 20.48 -11.24
N GLU A 51 13.65 19.86 -11.88
CA GLU A 51 14.88 19.36 -11.24
C GLU A 51 15.68 20.48 -10.56
N ASP A 52 15.61 21.69 -11.09
CA ASP A 52 16.19 22.90 -10.50
C ASP A 52 15.55 23.30 -9.16
N ARG A 53 14.30 22.88 -8.90
CA ARG A 53 13.60 23.10 -7.63
C ARG A 53 13.86 22.01 -6.61
N TRP A 54 14.45 20.88 -7.01
CA TRP A 54 14.83 19.82 -6.09
C TRP A 54 16.21 20.10 -5.51
N GLN A 55 16.25 20.49 -4.24
CA GLN A 55 17.50 20.64 -3.51
C GLN A 55 18.01 19.27 -3.04
N ASP A 56 19.22 18.92 -3.46
CA ASP A 56 19.89 17.68 -3.07
C ASP A 56 20.21 17.66 -1.55
N LEU A 57 19.91 16.54 -0.91
CA LEU A 57 20.23 16.22 0.49
C LEU A 57 21.30 15.11 0.60
N GLY A 58 21.91 14.76 -0.53
CA GLY A 58 22.89 13.69 -0.67
C GLY A 58 22.28 12.30 -0.61
N GLU A 59 23.17 11.30 -0.69
CA GLU A 59 22.82 9.90 -0.62
C GLU A 59 22.96 9.35 0.80
N ARG A 60 22.02 8.49 1.21
CA ARG A 60 22.14 7.71 2.45
C ARG A 60 21.48 6.34 2.26
N ALA A 61 22.16 5.27 2.67
CA ALA A 61 21.69 3.89 2.52
C ALA A 61 21.28 3.52 1.07
N GLY A 62 22.01 4.04 0.07
CA GLY A 62 21.72 3.83 -1.36
C GLY A 62 20.47 4.56 -1.87
N VAL A 63 19.93 5.51 -1.10
CA VAL A 63 18.82 6.36 -1.53
C VAL A 63 19.34 7.78 -1.73
N ARG A 64 19.22 8.29 -2.96
CA ARG A 64 19.44 9.70 -3.27
C ARG A 64 18.24 10.50 -2.79
N ARG A 65 18.46 11.55 -2.01
CA ARG A 65 17.39 12.28 -1.34
C ARG A 65 17.38 13.73 -1.78
N SER A 66 16.20 14.30 -1.93
CA SER A 66 16.03 15.72 -2.22
C SER A 66 14.78 16.28 -1.56
N VAL A 67 14.75 17.60 -1.40
CA VAL A 67 13.56 18.35 -0.96
C VAL A 67 13.14 19.32 -2.04
N PHE A 68 11.84 19.45 -2.23
CA PHE A 68 11.28 20.36 -3.19
C PHE A 68 11.21 21.77 -2.60
N ASN A 69 11.83 22.73 -3.27
CA ASN A 69 11.76 24.13 -2.94
C ASN A 69 10.67 24.81 -3.79
N ASN A 70 9.55 25.14 -3.14
CA ASN A 70 8.46 25.82 -3.83
C ASN A 70 8.66 27.35 -3.93
N GLY A 71 9.75 27.91 -3.39
CA GLY A 71 10.04 29.34 -3.35
C GLY A 71 9.22 30.12 -2.31
N GLN A 72 8.39 29.44 -1.51
CA GLN A 72 7.56 30.03 -0.47
C GLN A 72 8.01 29.53 0.91
N ALA A 73 7.83 30.38 1.93
CA ALA A 73 8.01 29.94 3.30
C ALA A 73 6.93 28.90 3.63
N LEU A 74 7.34 27.73 4.09
CA LEU A 74 6.42 26.66 4.48
C LEU A 74 5.57 27.09 5.68
N HIS A 75 4.29 26.71 5.65
CA HIS A 75 3.43 26.89 6.82
C HIS A 75 3.99 26.05 7.99
N PRO A 76 3.86 26.50 9.26
CA PRO A 76 4.39 25.77 10.41
C PRO A 76 3.89 24.32 10.56
N HIS A 77 2.77 23.97 9.93
CA HIS A 77 2.14 22.64 9.97
C HIS A 77 2.49 21.76 8.77
N GLU A 78 3.14 22.32 7.74
CA GLU A 78 3.48 21.61 6.51
C GLU A 78 4.90 21.09 6.59
N LEU A 79 5.10 19.87 6.10
CA LEU A 79 6.40 19.26 5.88
C LEU A 79 6.83 19.53 4.42
N GLU A 80 8.11 19.81 4.23
CA GLU A 80 8.76 19.86 2.93
C GLU A 80 8.37 18.63 2.09
N CYS A 81 8.10 18.81 0.79
CA CYS A 81 7.96 17.66 -0.09
C CYS A 81 9.33 17.01 -0.25
N THR A 82 9.45 15.75 0.09
CA THR A 82 10.70 14.98 -0.01
C THR A 82 10.62 14.00 -1.17
N ARG A 83 11.77 13.73 -1.79
CA ARG A 83 11.94 12.71 -2.82
C ARG A 83 13.10 11.80 -2.48
N GLY A 84 12.88 10.50 -2.56
CA GLY A 84 13.89 9.46 -2.54
C GLY A 84 13.96 8.77 -3.90
N VAL A 85 15.17 8.44 -4.37
CA VAL A 85 15.39 7.64 -5.59
C VAL A 85 16.39 6.53 -5.27
N SER A 86 16.05 5.29 -5.60
CA SER A 86 16.94 4.12 -5.45
C SER A 86 16.68 3.11 -6.57
N PHE A 87 17.73 2.38 -6.94
CA PHE A 87 17.63 1.19 -7.78
C PHE A 87 17.42 -0.06 -6.91
N PHE A 88 16.62 -1.00 -7.40
CA PHE A 88 16.31 -2.28 -6.77
C PHE A 88 16.79 -3.39 -7.71
N ASP A 89 17.84 -4.09 -7.31
CA ASP A 89 18.48 -5.11 -8.15
C ASP A 89 17.72 -6.45 -8.12
N ASN A 90 17.60 -7.11 -9.27
CA ASN A 90 16.95 -8.43 -9.43
C ASN A 90 15.49 -8.50 -8.91
N VAL A 91 14.74 -7.40 -9.03
CA VAL A 91 13.33 -7.31 -8.64
C VAL A 91 12.57 -6.51 -9.70
N GLN A 92 11.40 -6.99 -10.12
CA GLN A 92 10.58 -6.33 -11.13
C GLN A 92 9.58 -5.34 -10.51
N ALA A 93 9.00 -4.45 -11.31
CA ALA A 93 8.11 -3.41 -10.81
C ALA A 93 6.88 -3.97 -10.09
N LEU A 94 6.27 -5.06 -10.60
CA LEU A 94 5.13 -5.73 -9.95
C LEU A 94 5.50 -6.31 -8.58
N ASP A 95 6.73 -6.82 -8.44
CA ASP A 95 7.22 -7.37 -7.17
C ASP A 95 7.37 -6.27 -6.12
N VAL A 96 7.94 -5.12 -6.49
CA VAL A 96 8.04 -3.96 -5.58
C VAL A 96 6.65 -3.43 -5.25
N PHE A 97 5.77 -3.33 -6.25
CA PHE A 97 4.40 -2.88 -6.06
C PHE A 97 3.62 -3.77 -5.10
N SER A 98 3.69 -5.10 -5.20
CA SER A 98 2.94 -5.99 -4.31
C SER A 98 3.35 -5.82 -2.83
N CYS A 99 4.63 -5.56 -2.57
CA CYS A 99 5.18 -5.27 -1.25
C CYS A 99 4.79 -3.88 -0.70
N ILE A 100 4.41 -2.95 -1.58
CA ILE A 100 3.85 -1.63 -1.21
C ILE A 100 2.34 -1.73 -0.98
N TYR A 101 1.66 -2.46 -1.85
CA TYR A 101 0.22 -2.55 -1.95
C TYR A 101 -0.39 -3.41 -0.83
N ASN A 102 0.29 -4.47 -0.39
CA ASN A 102 -0.18 -5.31 0.71
C ASN A 102 0.08 -4.64 2.08
N PRO A 103 -0.97 -4.29 2.85
CA PRO A 103 -0.77 -3.59 4.13
C PRO A 103 0.00 -4.41 5.15
N GLY A 104 -0.16 -5.74 5.17
CA GLY A 104 0.52 -6.62 6.12
C GLY A 104 2.02 -6.69 5.88
N PHE A 105 2.43 -6.82 4.61
CA PHE A 105 3.85 -6.75 4.25
C PHE A 105 4.45 -5.36 4.53
N ARG A 106 3.67 -4.30 4.26
CA ARG A 106 4.10 -2.91 4.49
C ARG A 106 4.46 -2.62 5.95
N LEU A 107 3.80 -3.26 6.91
CA LEU A 107 4.09 -3.11 8.34
C LEU A 107 5.47 -3.66 8.75
N ILE A 108 6.08 -4.57 7.95
CA ILE A 108 7.44 -5.07 8.22
C ILE A 108 8.47 -3.97 8.01
N TRP A 109 8.41 -3.28 6.87
CA TRP A 109 9.49 -2.39 6.44
C TRP A 109 9.21 -0.92 6.72
N ASP A 110 7.94 -0.50 6.85
CA ASP A 110 7.57 0.86 7.23
C ASP A 110 7.14 0.95 8.70
N HIS A 111 8.12 0.94 9.61
CA HIS A 111 7.90 1.02 11.05
C HIS A 111 7.12 2.27 11.52
N ARG A 112 6.96 3.28 10.65
CA ARG A 112 6.19 4.48 10.98
C ARG A 112 4.70 4.19 10.96
N ILE A 113 4.25 3.20 10.19
CA ILE A 113 2.85 2.82 10.12
C ILE A 113 2.51 1.99 11.36
N LYS A 114 1.41 2.36 12.01
CA LYS A 114 0.82 1.61 13.12
C LYS A 114 -0.32 0.71 12.62
N GLU A 115 -1.12 1.24 11.70
CA GLU A 115 -2.36 0.62 11.22
C GLU A 115 -2.63 1.12 9.80
N ALA A 116 -3.13 0.24 8.95
CA ALA A 116 -3.60 0.58 7.61
C ALA A 116 -4.81 -0.31 7.29
N SER A 117 -5.86 0.26 6.74
CA SER A 117 -7.11 -0.43 6.46
C SER A 117 -7.81 0.16 5.25
N ILE A 118 -8.58 -0.69 4.56
CA ILE A 118 -9.39 -0.31 3.41
C ILE A 118 -10.80 -0.06 3.90
N LEU A 119 -11.33 1.14 3.64
CA LEU A 119 -12.68 1.54 4.04
C LEU A 119 -13.70 1.25 2.95
N GLN A 120 -13.34 1.51 1.70
CA GLN A 120 -14.19 1.30 0.52
C GLN A 120 -13.31 0.94 -0.66
N ARG A 121 -13.80 0.11 -1.56
CA ARG A 121 -13.04 -0.29 -2.75
C ARG A 121 -13.80 0.02 -4.04
N PHE A 122 -13.11 0.65 -4.98
CA PHE A 122 -13.67 1.13 -6.25
C PHE A 122 -13.14 0.33 -7.45
N SER A 123 -11.98 -0.30 -7.30
CA SER A 123 -11.45 -1.32 -8.20
C SER A 123 -10.41 -2.16 -7.47
N GLN A 124 -9.73 -3.09 -8.15
CA GLN A 124 -8.56 -3.73 -7.55
C GLN A 124 -7.43 -2.70 -7.36
N ALA A 125 -7.34 -1.65 -8.16
CA ALA A 125 -6.27 -0.67 -8.16
C ALA A 125 -6.62 0.67 -7.50
N GLU A 126 -7.82 0.79 -6.92
CA GLU A 126 -8.35 2.06 -6.40
C GLU A 126 -9.24 1.83 -5.17
N PHE A 127 -8.92 2.49 -4.05
CA PHE A 127 -9.68 2.34 -2.81
C PHE A 127 -9.52 3.53 -1.85
N LEU A 128 -10.53 3.73 -1.00
CA LEU A 128 -10.47 4.62 0.14
C LEU A 128 -9.78 3.90 1.30
N PHE A 129 -8.79 4.53 1.91
CA PHE A 129 -8.01 3.98 3.01
C PHE A 129 -8.12 4.83 4.27
N TYR A 130 -7.89 4.17 5.40
CA TYR A 130 -7.53 4.77 6.67
C TYR A 130 -6.15 4.29 7.08
N MET A 131 -5.29 5.19 7.52
CA MET A 131 -3.93 4.86 7.95
C MET A 131 -3.55 5.66 9.19
N VAL A 132 -2.82 5.02 10.10
CA VAL A 132 -2.27 5.63 11.31
C VAL A 132 -0.75 5.60 11.24
N ILE A 133 -0.13 6.76 11.38
CA ILE A 133 1.31 6.92 11.58
C ILE A 133 1.61 7.10 13.07
N ARG A 134 2.62 6.40 13.56
CA ARG A 134 3.10 6.45 14.94
C ARG A 134 3.55 7.87 15.30
N GLY A 135 3.35 8.21 16.57
CA GLY A 135 3.90 9.44 17.15
C GLY A 135 5.42 9.39 17.25
N ILE A 136 6.03 10.55 17.46
CA ILE A 136 7.47 10.69 17.71
C ILE A 136 7.68 11.04 19.18
N GLY A 137 8.13 10.03 19.95
CA GLY A 137 8.30 10.15 21.39
C GLY A 137 6.98 10.50 22.12
N PRO A 138 7.07 10.96 23.38
CA PRO A 138 5.88 11.33 24.16
C PRO A 138 5.29 12.69 23.76
N ILE A 139 5.97 13.43 22.90
CA ILE A 139 5.71 14.85 22.63
C ILE A 139 5.02 15.13 21.30
N TYR A 140 5.04 14.17 20.36
CA TYR A 140 4.42 14.33 19.07
C TYR A 140 3.44 13.18 18.81
N TRP A 141 2.13 13.49 18.88
CA TRP A 141 1.06 12.50 18.89
C TRP A 141 0.97 11.69 17.58
N PRO A 142 0.34 10.50 17.58
CA PRO A 142 0.05 9.78 16.34
C PRO A 142 -0.82 10.62 15.38
N ARG A 143 -0.64 10.40 14.08
CA ARG A 143 -1.48 11.02 13.04
C ARG A 143 -2.32 9.98 12.36
N ASP A 144 -3.59 10.28 12.14
CA ASP A 144 -4.43 9.49 11.23
C ASP A 144 -4.68 10.24 9.92
N TYR A 145 -4.92 9.45 8.87
CA TYR A 145 -5.19 9.92 7.52
C TYR A 145 -6.35 9.11 6.97
N ILE A 146 -7.26 9.80 6.29
CA ILE A 146 -8.23 9.19 5.38
C ILE A 146 -7.95 9.76 4.00
N GLY A 147 -7.79 8.87 3.03
CA GLY A 147 -7.40 9.24 1.69
C GLY A 147 -7.82 8.20 0.67
N ILE A 148 -7.55 8.51 -0.59
CA ILE A 148 -7.76 7.62 -1.72
C ILE A 148 -6.41 7.19 -2.29
N GLU A 149 -6.28 5.89 -2.56
CA GLU A 149 -5.22 5.32 -3.37
C GLU A 149 -5.69 5.16 -4.82
N GLY A 150 -4.80 5.43 -5.78
CA GLY A 150 -4.99 5.00 -7.15
C GLY A 150 -3.68 4.55 -7.78
N VAL A 151 -3.77 3.59 -8.69
CA VAL A 151 -2.62 3.00 -9.38
C VAL A 151 -2.79 3.09 -10.89
N ARG A 152 -1.72 3.42 -11.60
CA ARG A 152 -1.61 3.34 -13.06
C ARG A 152 -0.52 2.35 -13.43
N PHE A 153 -0.90 1.28 -14.12
CA PHE A 153 0.02 0.32 -14.70
C PHE A 153 0.24 0.65 -16.17
N TYR A 154 1.48 0.84 -16.57
CA TYR A 154 1.85 1.07 -17.96
C TYR A 154 2.33 -0.27 -18.55
N LYS A 155 1.61 -0.77 -19.54
CA LYS A 155 1.99 -1.99 -20.27
C LYS A 155 3.13 -1.69 -21.25
N PRO A 156 3.90 -2.70 -21.68
CA PRO A 156 4.98 -2.53 -22.66
C PRO A 156 4.52 -1.88 -23.99
N ASN A 157 3.25 -2.06 -24.36
CA ASN A 157 2.63 -1.47 -25.55
C ASN A 157 2.16 0.00 -25.37
N GLY A 158 2.39 0.60 -24.20
CA GLY A 158 1.95 1.96 -23.87
C GLY A 158 0.51 2.08 -23.36
N GLN A 159 -0.24 0.98 -23.27
CA GLN A 159 -1.58 0.98 -22.68
C GLN A 159 -1.49 1.23 -21.17
N VAL A 160 -2.37 2.10 -20.67
CA VAL A 160 -2.54 2.34 -19.24
C VAL A 160 -3.72 1.50 -18.72
N VAL A 161 -3.49 0.77 -17.63
CA VAL A 161 -4.52 0.01 -16.90
C VAL A 161 -4.66 0.61 -15.50
N THR A 162 -5.89 0.80 -15.03
CA THR A 162 -6.19 1.52 -13.78
C THR A 162 -7.21 0.82 -12.87
N ASP A 163 -7.69 -0.35 -13.27
CA ASP A 163 -8.78 -1.08 -12.62
C ASP A 163 -8.32 -2.42 -12.04
N HIS A 164 -7.33 -3.07 -12.66
CA HIS A 164 -6.76 -4.34 -12.23
C HIS A 164 -5.23 -4.39 -12.35
N ILE A 165 -4.62 -5.34 -11.61
CA ILE A 165 -3.20 -5.64 -11.72
C ILE A 165 -2.99 -6.50 -12.98
N PRO A 166 -2.25 -6.02 -14.00
CA PRO A 166 -2.00 -6.79 -15.21
C PRO A 166 -0.94 -7.87 -14.96
N SER A 167 -0.88 -8.87 -15.85
CA SER A 167 0.18 -9.88 -15.83
C SER A 167 1.57 -9.31 -16.17
N GLU A 168 1.62 -8.19 -16.89
CA GLU A 168 2.85 -7.49 -17.27
C GLU A 168 2.68 -5.97 -17.22
N CYS A 169 3.72 -5.27 -16.79
CA CYS A 169 3.85 -3.82 -16.90
C CYS A 169 5.33 -3.41 -16.86
N ASN A 170 5.69 -2.30 -17.50
CA ASN A 170 7.04 -1.74 -17.49
C ASN A 170 7.21 -0.64 -16.43
N CYS A 171 6.13 0.03 -16.07
CA CYS A 171 6.10 1.11 -15.11
C CYS A 171 4.81 1.05 -14.31
N ILE A 172 4.89 1.41 -13.03
CA ILE A 172 3.76 1.51 -12.13
C ILE A 172 3.87 2.84 -11.40
N ASP A 173 2.82 3.65 -11.49
CA ASP A 173 2.66 4.80 -10.62
C ASP A 173 1.60 4.49 -9.56
N VAL A 174 1.90 4.78 -8.31
CA VAL A 174 0.97 4.66 -7.17
C VAL A 174 0.87 6.01 -6.51
N ILE A 175 -0.35 6.48 -6.20
CA ILE A 175 -0.55 7.70 -5.43
C ILE A 175 -1.49 7.47 -4.26
N TRP A 176 -1.26 8.22 -3.19
CA TRP A 176 -2.17 8.42 -2.08
C TRP A 176 -2.35 9.91 -1.84
N THR A 177 -3.59 10.34 -1.65
CA THR A 177 -3.92 11.72 -1.26
C THR A 177 -5.09 11.70 -0.28
N SER A 178 -5.11 12.64 0.66
CA SER A 178 -6.26 12.83 1.53
C SER A 178 -7.49 13.26 0.72
N VAL A 179 -8.64 12.73 1.09
CA VAL A 179 -9.93 13.16 0.55
C VAL A 179 -10.45 14.38 1.30
N ASP A 180 -11.25 15.20 0.63
CA ASP A 180 -12.01 16.25 1.29
C ASP A 180 -13.25 15.65 1.96
N ASN A 181 -13.78 16.24 3.04
CA ASN A 181 -14.99 15.74 3.72
C ASN A 181 -15.01 14.20 4.00
N PRO A 182 -13.97 13.64 4.66
CA PRO A 182 -13.88 12.20 4.87
C PRO A 182 -15.10 11.65 5.64
N PRO A 183 -15.46 10.36 5.43
CA PRO A 183 -16.64 9.74 6.04
C PRO A 183 -16.60 9.66 7.56
N SER A 184 -15.44 9.89 8.18
CA SER A 184 -15.29 9.94 9.63
C SER A 184 -14.34 11.05 10.09
N GLY A 185 -14.63 11.53 11.30
CA GLY A 185 -13.85 12.55 12.00
C GLY A 185 -12.47 12.11 12.44
N PRO A 186 -11.68 13.04 13.01
CA PRO A 186 -10.46 12.70 13.74
C PRO A 186 -10.74 11.65 14.83
N GLN A 187 -9.86 10.65 14.93
CA GLN A 187 -10.03 9.56 15.90
C GLN A 187 -9.37 9.89 17.25
N GLU A 188 -9.93 9.38 18.34
CA GLU A 188 -9.41 9.60 19.70
C GLU A 188 -7.92 9.21 19.80
N GLY A 189 -7.13 10.04 20.50
CA GLY A 189 -5.70 9.85 20.69
C GLY A 189 -4.84 10.15 19.45
N LYS A 190 -5.43 10.72 18.39
CA LYS A 190 -4.75 11.01 17.12
C LYS A 190 -5.04 12.44 16.65
N VAL A 191 -4.13 12.99 15.85
CA VAL A 191 -4.33 14.26 15.13
C VAL A 191 -4.59 13.95 13.66
N ARG A 192 -5.69 14.44 13.09
CA ARG A 192 -5.98 14.27 11.65
C ARG A 192 -4.98 15.05 10.81
N GLY A 193 -4.04 14.33 10.22
CA GLY A 193 -3.14 14.87 9.21
C GLY A 193 -3.82 14.96 7.85
N ARG A 194 -3.19 15.69 6.93
CA ARG A 194 -3.52 15.70 5.51
C ARG A 194 -2.32 15.20 4.73
N LEU A 195 -2.57 14.18 3.91
CA LEU A 195 -1.61 13.68 2.95
C LEU A 195 -1.81 14.47 1.66
N ASN A 196 -0.94 15.43 1.39
CA ASN A 196 -1.05 16.24 0.17
C ASN A 196 -0.74 15.37 -1.05
N ILE A 197 0.33 14.56 -0.94
CA ILE A 197 0.64 13.46 -1.85
C ILE A 197 1.60 12.51 -1.14
N ALA A 198 1.42 11.21 -1.30
CA ALA A 198 2.52 10.24 -1.30
C ALA A 198 2.45 9.50 -2.63
N ALA A 199 3.58 9.26 -3.27
CA ALA A 199 3.58 8.62 -4.57
C ALA A 199 4.84 7.79 -4.83
N TYR A 200 4.67 6.68 -5.53
CA TYR A 200 5.77 5.91 -6.12
C TYR A 200 5.71 5.98 -7.64
N ARG A 201 6.89 6.05 -8.27
CA ARG A 201 7.11 5.56 -9.63
C ARG A 201 8.07 4.38 -9.56
N ILE A 202 7.66 3.25 -10.11
CA ILE A 202 8.42 2.00 -10.13
C ILE A 202 8.60 1.62 -11.59
N GLN A 203 9.82 1.69 -12.12
CA GLN A 203 10.10 1.49 -13.54
C GLN A 203 11.14 0.40 -13.74
N ASN A 204 10.80 -0.63 -14.51
CA ASN A 204 11.75 -1.69 -14.87
C ASN A 204 12.95 -1.09 -15.61
N CYS A 205 14.15 -1.49 -15.20
CA CYS A 205 15.42 -1.04 -15.74
C CYS A 205 16.43 -2.20 -15.69
N GLY A 206 16.72 -2.79 -16.85
CA GLY A 206 17.60 -3.96 -16.94
C GLY A 206 17.06 -5.17 -16.18
N ASN A 207 17.85 -5.70 -15.25
CA ASN A 207 17.48 -6.83 -14.38
C ASN A 207 16.72 -6.40 -13.11
N GLY A 208 16.50 -5.10 -12.89
CA GLY A 208 15.87 -4.56 -11.69
C GLY A 208 14.83 -3.47 -12.02
N CYS A 209 14.62 -2.57 -11.07
CA CYS A 209 13.79 -1.39 -11.29
C CYS A 209 14.31 -0.14 -10.57
N ASP A 210 14.12 1.01 -11.20
CA ASP A 210 14.28 2.32 -10.58
C ASP A 210 13.01 2.67 -9.81
N VAL A 211 13.17 3.07 -8.55
CA VAL A 211 12.06 3.42 -7.66
C VAL A 211 12.24 4.83 -7.15
N THR A 212 11.26 5.68 -7.46
CA THR A 212 11.15 7.04 -6.94
C THR A 212 9.99 7.09 -5.96
N PHE A 213 10.22 7.65 -4.77
CA PHE A 213 9.19 7.90 -3.76
C PHE A 213 9.14 9.38 -3.44
N MET A 214 7.95 9.98 -3.47
CA MET A 214 7.72 11.36 -3.09
C MET A 214 6.65 11.46 -2.02
N ILE A 215 6.81 12.38 -1.07
CA ILE A 215 5.80 12.59 -0.02
C ILE A 215 5.77 14.05 0.43
N SER A 216 4.55 14.58 0.57
CA SER A 216 4.23 15.88 1.18
C SER A 216 3.06 15.71 2.15
N LEU A 217 3.22 16.29 3.34
CA LEU A 217 2.30 16.11 4.46
C LEU A 217 1.99 17.45 5.11
N THR A 218 0.75 17.60 5.59
CA THR A 218 0.36 18.61 6.57
C THR A 218 -0.01 17.89 7.87
N LEU A 219 0.73 18.13 8.94
CA LEU A 219 0.61 17.39 10.21
C LEU A 219 -0.41 17.99 11.18
N SER A 220 -1.16 19.00 10.71
CA SER A 220 -2.25 19.72 11.38
C SER A 220 -1.92 20.23 12.80
N ALA A 221 -0.63 20.40 13.08
CA ALA A 221 -0.11 21.01 14.29
C ALA A 221 1.28 21.58 13.98
N PRO A 222 1.75 22.61 14.71
CA PRO A 222 3.09 23.15 14.56
C PRO A 222 4.14 22.03 14.64
N ILE A 223 5.04 21.99 13.66
CA ILE A 223 6.12 21.00 13.60
C ILE A 223 7.38 21.62 14.23
N PRO A 224 7.85 21.12 15.40
CA PRO A 224 9.10 21.57 15.97
C PRO A 224 10.27 21.35 15.00
N ALA A 225 11.23 22.27 14.97
CA ALA A 225 12.33 22.24 14.00
C ALA A 225 13.14 20.92 14.02
N TYR A 226 13.32 20.29 15.19
CA TYR A 226 14.02 19.00 15.26
C TYR A 226 13.19 17.84 14.68
N ILE A 227 11.86 17.83 14.89
CA ILE A 227 10.94 16.85 14.28
C ILE A 227 10.95 17.02 12.77
N ARG A 228 10.86 18.27 12.29
CA ARG A 228 10.92 18.59 10.86
C ARG A 228 12.17 18.02 10.22
N ARG A 229 13.36 18.32 10.76
CA ARG A 229 14.63 17.78 10.25
C ARG A 229 14.67 16.26 10.25
N MET A 230 14.17 15.62 11.31
CA MET A 230 14.10 14.16 11.36
C MET A 230 13.20 13.61 10.26
N LEU A 231 11.96 14.10 10.14
CA LEU A 231 11.00 13.63 9.15
C LEU A 231 11.51 13.83 7.72
N VAL A 232 12.08 15.00 7.42
CA VAL A 232 12.68 15.28 6.10
C VAL A 232 13.80 14.28 5.78
N ALA A 233 14.64 13.95 6.76
CA ALA A 233 15.75 13.03 6.57
C ALA A 233 15.31 11.56 6.45
N GLU A 234 14.26 11.16 7.19
CA GLU A 234 13.82 9.76 7.35
C GLU A 234 12.74 9.34 6.36
N CYS A 235 11.86 10.26 5.92
CA CYS A 235 10.78 9.93 4.98
C CYS A 235 11.24 9.24 3.70
N PRO A 236 12.24 9.76 2.95
CA PRO A 236 12.69 9.10 1.73
C PRO A 236 13.44 7.78 1.99
N LEU A 237 13.94 7.55 3.21
CA LEU A 237 14.65 6.32 3.57
C LEU A 237 13.74 5.10 3.72
N SER A 238 12.41 5.27 3.65
CA SER A 238 11.50 4.13 3.53
C SER A 238 11.80 3.27 2.30
N LEU A 239 12.37 3.86 1.23
CA LEU A 239 12.84 3.11 0.06
C LEU A 239 13.96 2.14 0.39
N ALA A 240 14.93 2.53 1.23
CA ALA A 240 16.00 1.62 1.63
C ALA A 240 15.42 0.40 2.37
N ARG A 241 14.48 0.64 3.28
CA ARG A 241 13.84 -0.43 4.07
C ARG A 241 13.02 -1.37 3.18
N LEU A 242 12.29 -0.84 2.21
CA LEU A 242 11.57 -1.65 1.23
C LEU A 242 12.52 -2.45 0.32
N ARG A 243 13.60 -1.83 -0.16
CA ARG A 243 14.64 -2.50 -0.97
C ARG A 243 15.25 -3.67 -0.20
N ASP A 244 15.58 -3.44 1.06
CA ASP A 244 16.30 -4.42 1.89
C ASP A 244 15.35 -5.51 2.44
N SER A 245 14.04 -5.25 2.51
CA SER A 245 13.05 -6.24 2.96
C SER A 245 12.76 -7.31 1.90
N ILE A 246 12.70 -6.97 0.61
CA ILE A 246 12.40 -7.92 -0.47
C ILE A 246 13.38 -9.11 -0.54
N PRO A 247 14.73 -8.94 -0.51
CA PRO A 247 15.64 -10.10 -0.50
C PRO A 247 15.56 -10.90 0.81
N THR A 248 15.10 -10.27 1.91
CA THR A 248 15.02 -10.91 3.23
C THR A 248 13.73 -11.73 3.40
N PHE A 249 12.59 -11.18 3.02
CA PHE A 249 11.26 -11.76 3.25
C PHE A 249 10.60 -12.30 1.98
N GLY A 250 11.17 -11.99 0.81
CA GLY A 250 10.58 -12.29 -0.49
C GLY A 250 9.53 -11.28 -0.93
N VAL A 251 8.83 -11.63 -2.00
CA VAL A 251 7.77 -10.82 -2.61
C VAL A 251 6.40 -11.31 -2.13
N CYS A 252 5.59 -10.39 -1.63
CA CYS A 252 4.23 -10.69 -1.16
C CYS A 252 3.37 -11.24 -2.30
N PRO A 253 2.50 -12.25 -2.06
CA PRO A 253 1.56 -12.72 -3.07
C PRO A 253 0.68 -11.58 -3.58
N TYR A 254 0.36 -11.62 -4.85
CA TYR A 254 -0.57 -10.68 -5.49
C TYR A 254 -1.45 -11.38 -6.52
N VAL A 255 -2.62 -10.79 -6.75
CA VAL A 255 -3.68 -11.36 -7.58
C VAL A 255 -3.68 -10.70 -8.94
N VAL A 256 -3.66 -11.49 -10.00
CA VAL A 256 -3.84 -11.05 -11.39
C VAL A 256 -5.19 -11.56 -11.87
N ASP A 257 -6.11 -10.64 -12.13
CA ASP A 257 -7.47 -10.92 -12.60
C ASP A 257 -7.76 -10.16 -13.90
N GLU A 258 -7.14 -10.61 -15.00
CA GLU A 258 -7.34 -9.99 -16.33
C GLU A 258 -8.75 -10.24 -16.90
N GLN A 259 -9.52 -11.15 -16.31
CA GLN A 259 -10.85 -11.52 -16.76
C GLN A 259 -11.98 -10.80 -16.01
N SER A 260 -11.61 -10.03 -14.98
CA SER A 260 -12.52 -9.39 -14.03
C SER A 260 -13.51 -10.39 -13.45
N CYS A 261 -13.00 -11.52 -12.97
CA CYS A 261 -13.77 -12.58 -12.34
C CYS A 261 -14.21 -12.21 -10.92
N LEU A 262 -13.43 -11.39 -10.23
CA LEU A 262 -13.55 -11.16 -8.80
C LEU A 262 -13.68 -9.70 -8.40
N VAL A 263 -14.32 -9.53 -7.26
CA VAL A 263 -14.24 -8.31 -6.44
C VAL A 263 -13.47 -8.69 -5.19
N ILE A 264 -12.27 -8.14 -5.03
CA ILE A 264 -11.42 -8.44 -3.86
C ILE A 264 -11.92 -7.64 -2.66
N GLN A 265 -12.54 -8.31 -1.69
CA GLN A 265 -12.95 -7.66 -0.43
C GLN A 265 -11.71 -7.31 0.39
N ARG A 266 -10.83 -8.29 0.58
CA ARG A 266 -9.61 -8.14 1.37
C ARG A 266 -8.53 -9.09 0.86
N HIS A 267 -7.31 -8.58 0.78
CA HIS A 267 -6.12 -9.40 0.62
C HIS A 267 -5.12 -8.97 1.68
N PHE A 268 -4.76 -9.89 2.56
CA PHE A 268 -3.86 -9.64 3.66
C PHE A 268 -2.85 -10.78 3.75
N TRP A 269 -1.59 -10.42 3.99
CA TRP A 269 -0.54 -11.36 4.28
C TRP A 269 -0.01 -11.08 5.69
N ASP A 270 0.02 -12.11 6.52
CA ASP A 270 0.41 -12.02 7.91
C ASP A 270 1.93 -12.14 8.05
N ALA A 271 2.56 -11.15 8.67
CA ALA A 271 4.02 -11.07 8.75
C ALA A 271 4.66 -12.12 9.66
N GLU A 272 3.94 -12.56 10.69
CA GLU A 272 4.46 -13.50 11.68
C GLU A 272 4.35 -14.93 11.16
N SER A 273 3.18 -15.31 10.67
CA SER A 273 2.88 -16.67 10.17
C SER A 273 3.17 -16.86 8.68
N ARG A 274 3.48 -15.78 7.94
CA ARG A 274 3.62 -15.76 6.47
C ARG A 274 2.38 -16.25 5.72
N LYS A 275 1.23 -16.29 6.40
CA LYS A 275 -0.04 -16.77 5.88
C LYS A 275 -0.71 -15.72 5.01
N SER A 276 -1.17 -16.13 3.84
CA SER A 276 -1.95 -15.28 2.94
C SER A 276 -3.43 -15.59 3.09
N HIS A 277 -4.25 -14.53 3.17
CA HIS A 277 -5.70 -14.59 3.23
C HIS A 277 -6.29 -13.67 2.17
N MET A 278 -7.10 -14.23 1.28
CA MET A 278 -7.85 -13.49 0.28
C MET A 278 -9.33 -13.79 0.43
N ARG A 279 -10.12 -12.74 0.67
CA ARG A 279 -11.57 -12.78 0.61
C ARG A 279 -12.04 -12.13 -0.67
N ALA A 280 -12.86 -12.84 -1.44
CA ALA A 280 -13.34 -12.39 -2.74
C ALA A 280 -14.83 -12.69 -2.92
N PHE A 281 -15.46 -11.88 -3.77
CA PHE A 281 -16.82 -12.07 -4.27
C PHE A 281 -16.76 -12.35 -5.77
N SER A 282 -17.32 -13.49 -6.19
CA SER A 282 -17.30 -13.90 -7.59
C SER A 282 -18.36 -13.14 -8.39
N ILE A 283 -17.94 -12.47 -9.46
CA ILE A 283 -18.87 -11.74 -10.37
C ILE A 283 -19.00 -12.42 -11.73
N LYS A 284 -18.02 -13.23 -12.14
CA LYS A 284 -17.98 -13.89 -13.44
C LYS A 284 -17.16 -15.18 -13.35
N PRO A 285 -17.54 -16.25 -14.08
CA PRO A 285 -16.71 -17.45 -14.13
C PRO A 285 -15.41 -17.17 -14.88
N GLY A 286 -14.36 -17.89 -14.54
CA GLY A 286 -13.08 -17.77 -15.21
C GLY A 286 -11.93 -18.19 -14.31
N THR A 287 -10.74 -17.72 -14.64
CA THR A 287 -9.51 -18.08 -13.94
C THR A 287 -8.75 -16.84 -13.58
N ILE A 288 -8.38 -16.73 -12.30
CA ILE A 288 -7.43 -15.74 -11.82
C ILE A 288 -6.11 -16.43 -11.47
N VAL A 289 -5.06 -15.64 -11.35
CA VAL A 289 -3.73 -16.12 -11.00
C VAL A 289 -3.28 -15.43 -9.72
N ILE A 290 -2.83 -16.20 -8.73
CA ILE A 290 -2.08 -15.67 -7.58
C ILE A 290 -0.61 -15.95 -7.82
N MET A 291 0.19 -14.90 -7.86
CA MET A 291 1.63 -14.98 -8.05
C MET A 291 2.32 -15.23 -6.71
N LEU A 292 3.29 -16.15 -6.68
CA LEU A 292 4.01 -16.56 -5.49
C LEU A 292 5.52 -16.42 -5.68
N ASP A 293 6.23 -15.95 -4.65
CA ASP A 293 7.70 -15.99 -4.61
C ASP A 293 8.16 -17.31 -3.98
N THR A 294 8.33 -18.33 -4.80
CA THR A 294 8.84 -19.65 -4.38
C THR A 294 10.34 -19.69 -4.16
N LYS A 295 11.07 -18.61 -4.44
CA LYS A 295 12.53 -18.57 -4.21
C LYS A 295 12.86 -18.05 -2.82
N ARG A 296 12.09 -17.07 -2.34
CA ARG A 296 12.38 -16.35 -1.09
C ARG A 296 11.26 -16.51 -0.05
N MET A 297 10.00 -16.26 -0.43
CA MET A 297 8.90 -16.25 0.53
C MET A 297 8.41 -17.65 0.89
N TYR A 298 8.27 -18.51 -0.12
CA TYR A 298 7.80 -19.90 0.02
C TYR A 298 8.81 -20.89 -0.59
N PRO A 299 10.05 -20.95 -0.07
CA PRO A 299 11.11 -21.81 -0.64
C PRO A 299 10.78 -23.31 -0.57
N SER A 300 9.98 -23.71 0.42
CA SER A 300 9.49 -25.09 0.59
C SER A 300 8.11 -25.32 -0.06
N GLY A 301 7.61 -24.34 -0.81
CA GLY A 301 6.24 -24.29 -1.30
C GLY A 301 5.24 -23.95 -0.20
N ILE A 302 3.96 -24.06 -0.54
CA ILE A 302 2.85 -23.82 0.38
C ILE A 302 2.16 -25.11 0.78
N MET A 303 1.43 -25.05 1.89
CA MET A 303 0.42 -26.05 2.24
C MET A 303 -0.74 -25.99 1.25
N MET A 304 -1.50 -27.09 1.17
CA MET A 304 -2.69 -27.15 0.32
C MET A 304 -3.63 -25.98 0.67
N PRO A 305 -3.98 -25.11 -0.29
CA PRO A 305 -4.83 -23.97 -0.01
C PRO A 305 -6.21 -24.41 0.51
N THR A 306 -6.73 -23.68 1.49
CA THR A 306 -8.08 -23.90 2.03
C THR A 306 -9.06 -22.89 1.45
N ILE A 307 -10.27 -23.35 1.12
CA ILE A 307 -11.34 -22.51 0.60
C ILE A 307 -12.56 -22.64 1.49
N GLU A 308 -13.06 -21.51 1.98
CA GLU A 308 -14.17 -21.44 2.90
C GLU A 308 -15.23 -20.42 2.45
N GLY A 309 -16.40 -20.48 3.06
CA GLY A 309 -17.52 -19.58 2.78
C GLY A 309 -18.54 -20.16 1.79
N PRO A 310 -19.66 -19.44 1.57
CA PRO A 310 -20.78 -19.93 0.75
C PRO A 310 -20.37 -20.36 -0.66
N GLY A 311 -19.44 -19.64 -1.28
CA GLY A 311 -18.93 -19.91 -2.63
C GLY A 311 -17.86 -20.98 -2.73
N SER A 312 -17.40 -21.60 -1.64
CA SER A 312 -16.22 -22.48 -1.69
C SER A 312 -16.38 -23.68 -2.64
N HIS A 313 -17.58 -24.23 -2.76
CA HIS A 313 -17.90 -25.36 -3.64
C HIS A 313 -17.71 -25.05 -5.13
N SER A 314 -17.69 -23.77 -5.49
CA SER A 314 -17.57 -23.27 -6.86
C SER A 314 -16.14 -22.90 -7.28
N VAL A 315 -15.20 -23.02 -6.34
CA VAL A 315 -13.82 -22.57 -6.51
C VAL A 315 -12.90 -23.76 -6.42
N SER A 316 -11.99 -23.88 -7.37
CA SER A 316 -10.91 -24.86 -7.34
C SER A 316 -9.57 -24.19 -7.54
N VAL A 317 -8.53 -24.76 -6.94
CA VAL A 317 -7.18 -24.22 -7.01
C VAL A 317 -6.25 -25.27 -7.59
N GLN A 318 -5.45 -24.87 -8.57
CA GLN A 318 -4.41 -25.67 -9.16
C GLN A 318 -3.07 -24.93 -9.04
N GLU A 319 -2.09 -25.56 -8.42
CA GLU A 319 -0.71 -25.06 -8.39
C GLU A 319 -0.04 -25.30 -9.74
N ALA A 320 0.71 -24.32 -10.25
CA ALA A 320 1.55 -24.49 -11.42
C ALA A 320 2.65 -25.52 -11.14
N ILE A 321 3.13 -26.21 -12.18
CA ILE A 321 4.25 -27.18 -12.05
C ILE A 321 5.51 -26.51 -11.46
N THR A 322 5.71 -25.24 -11.78
CA THR A 322 6.79 -24.38 -11.28
C THR A 322 6.61 -23.92 -9.83
N GLY A 323 5.40 -24.06 -9.26
CA GLY A 323 5.02 -23.60 -7.92
C GLY A 323 4.87 -22.08 -7.77
N ASP A 324 5.28 -21.28 -8.76
CA ASP A 324 5.28 -19.81 -8.72
C ASP A 324 3.89 -19.18 -8.89
N ARG A 325 2.86 -20.00 -9.13
CA ARG A 325 1.49 -19.54 -9.43
C ARG A 325 0.44 -20.49 -8.88
N LEU A 326 -0.66 -19.92 -8.41
CA LEU A 326 -1.92 -20.62 -8.17
C LEU A 326 -2.94 -20.17 -9.20
N PHE A 327 -3.45 -21.10 -9.99
CA PHE A 327 -4.62 -20.89 -10.82
C PHE A 327 -5.86 -21.13 -9.98
N VAL A 328 -6.69 -20.10 -9.81
CA VAL A 328 -7.94 -20.19 -9.07
C VAL A 328 -9.08 -20.10 -10.07
N HIS A 329 -9.78 -21.22 -10.25
CA HIS A 329 -10.90 -21.33 -11.17
C HIS A 329 -12.20 -21.09 -10.41
N VAL A 330 -13.03 -20.20 -10.96
CA VAL A 330 -14.37 -19.89 -10.46
C VAL A 330 -15.38 -20.36 -11.48
N ASP A 331 -16.32 -21.19 -11.05
CA ASP A 331 -17.40 -21.66 -11.91
C ASP A 331 -18.63 -20.74 -11.90
N GLN A 332 -19.60 -21.07 -12.75
CA GLN A 332 -20.84 -20.31 -12.91
C GLN A 332 -21.76 -20.37 -11.66
N THR A 333 -21.69 -21.44 -10.88
CA THR A 333 -22.51 -21.66 -9.67
C THR A 333 -22.06 -20.78 -8.50
N GLY A 334 -20.81 -20.34 -8.51
CA GLY A 334 -20.22 -19.43 -7.53
C GLY A 334 -20.55 -17.96 -7.67
N ILE A 335 -21.20 -17.55 -8.76
CA ILE A 335 -21.48 -16.13 -9.01
C ILE A 335 -22.36 -15.57 -7.89
N ARG A 336 -22.00 -14.35 -7.46
CA ARG A 336 -22.59 -13.63 -6.32
C ARG A 336 -22.42 -14.29 -4.97
N GLN A 337 -21.36 -15.09 -4.82
CA GLN A 337 -21.03 -15.71 -3.53
C GLN A 337 -19.65 -15.27 -3.07
N ASN A 338 -19.57 -15.02 -1.76
CA ASN A 338 -18.31 -14.76 -1.07
C ASN A 338 -17.59 -16.08 -0.78
N TRP A 339 -16.26 -16.03 -0.88
CA TRP A 339 -15.38 -17.11 -0.45
C TRP A 339 -14.07 -16.53 0.07
N THR A 340 -13.38 -17.33 0.87
CA THR A 340 -12.07 -17.01 1.43
C THR A 340 -11.10 -18.11 1.03
N LEU A 341 -10.00 -17.73 0.40
CA LEU A 341 -8.86 -18.60 0.14
C LEU A 341 -7.74 -18.25 1.12
N SER A 342 -7.18 -19.28 1.74
CA SER A 342 -6.03 -19.14 2.62
C SER A 342 -4.95 -20.16 2.28
N PHE A 343 -3.69 -19.75 2.42
CA PHE A 343 -2.55 -20.66 2.31
C PHE A 343 -1.39 -20.18 3.19
N GLU A 344 -0.57 -21.12 3.64
CA GLU A 344 0.53 -20.90 4.57
C GLU A 344 1.79 -21.65 4.08
N PRO A 345 3.00 -21.25 4.51
CA PRO A 345 4.23 -21.95 4.15
C PRO A 345 4.19 -23.42 4.55
N ARG A 346 4.82 -24.30 3.74
CA ARG A 346 4.95 -25.73 4.06
C ARG A 346 5.99 -25.99 5.14
N ASP A 347 7.01 -25.15 5.20
CA ASP A 347 7.96 -25.09 6.30
C ASP A 347 7.22 -24.59 7.55
N LYS A 348 7.02 -25.48 8.51
CA LYS A 348 6.84 -25.04 9.90
C LYS A 348 8.14 -24.37 10.29
N ASP A 349 8.08 -23.14 10.79
CA ASP A 349 9.27 -22.51 11.35
C ASP A 349 9.95 -23.51 12.30
N PRO A 350 11.30 -23.65 12.27
CA PRO A 350 11.96 -24.23 13.43
C PRO A 350 11.49 -23.44 14.65
N GLU A 351 11.17 -24.12 15.76
CA GLU A 351 10.84 -23.45 17.02
C GLU A 351 11.87 -22.34 17.24
N PRO A 352 11.43 -21.08 17.48
CA PRO A 352 12.35 -19.97 17.62
C PRO A 352 13.36 -20.33 18.70
N ASP A 353 14.65 -20.28 18.36
CA ASP A 353 15.66 -20.36 19.39
C ASP A 353 15.40 -19.22 20.39
N ALA A 354 15.57 -19.50 21.67
CA ALA A 354 15.32 -18.54 22.73
C ALA A 354 16.32 -17.35 22.74
N SER A 355 17.06 -17.11 21.65
CA SER A 355 18.08 -16.06 21.54
C SER A 355 17.72 -14.93 20.58
N GLY A 356 16.65 -15.07 19.79
CA GLY A 356 16.19 -14.04 18.85
C GLY A 356 15.23 -13.02 19.46
N ASN A 357 15.71 -12.07 20.26
CA ASN A 357 14.96 -10.85 20.56
C ASN A 357 14.87 -9.99 19.29
N TRP A 358 13.76 -10.07 18.55
CA TRP A 358 13.41 -9.12 17.49
C TRP A 358 12.00 -8.57 17.72
N TRP A 359 11.94 -7.44 18.43
CA TRP A 359 10.89 -6.42 18.40
C TRP A 359 11.46 -5.06 18.82
#